data_AF-A0A1B6GBX7-F1
#
_entry.id   AF-A0A1B6GBX7-F1
#
_cell.length_a   1.000
_cell.length_b   1.000
_cell.length_c   1.000
_cell.angle_alpha   90.00
_cell.angle_beta   90.00
_cell.angle_gamma   90.00
#
_symmetry.space_group_name_H-M   'P 1'
#
loop_
_entity.id
_entity.type
_entity.pdbx_description
1 polymer ?
#
loop_
_entity_poly.entity_id
_entity_poly.type
_entity_poly.pdbx_seq_one_letter_code
_entity_poly.pdbx_strand_id
1 'polypeptide(L)'
;MTTTMSTQAYYKDRLGFDPAEALNDGSTFDKSKQGYEENLSKFKDERDAIQKKTFTKWVNKHLKKANRHVGDLFLDLQDGLNLISLLEVLSGEHLPRERGKMRFHMLQNVQMALDFLRYKKIKL
;
A
#
# COMPACT_ATOMS: atom_id res chain seq x y z
N MET A 1 -38.77 -20.64 48.16
CA MET A 1 -38.10 -19.34 47.92
C MET A 1 -36.90 -19.62 47.02
N THR A 2 -36.90 -19.14 45.78
CA THR A 2 -35.78 -19.32 44.84
C THR A 2 -34.80 -18.16 44.98
N THR A 3 -33.61 -18.40 45.52
CA THR A 3 -32.56 -17.39 45.60
C THR A 3 -31.95 -17.17 44.22
N THR A 4 -32.26 -16.06 43.56
CA THR A 4 -31.57 -15.64 42.34
C THR A 4 -30.20 -15.09 42.71
N MET A 5 -29.13 -15.74 42.22
CA MET A 5 -27.77 -15.21 42.35
C MET A 5 -27.62 -13.93 41.51
N SER A 6 -26.83 -12.97 42.00
CA SER A 6 -26.40 -11.83 41.21
C SER A 6 -25.53 -12.29 40.05
N THR A 7 -25.64 -11.64 38.90
CA THR A 7 -24.80 -11.86 37.72
C THR A 7 -23.31 -11.86 38.07
N GLN A 8 -22.88 -10.99 38.98
CA GLN A 8 -21.47 -10.95 39.40
C GLN A 8 -21.05 -12.19 40.20
N ALA A 9 -21.91 -12.66 41.11
CA ALA A 9 -21.67 -13.88 41.88
C ALA A 9 -21.69 -15.13 40.98
N TYR A 10 -22.52 -15.14 39.94
CA TYR A 10 -22.54 -16.21 38.96
C TYR A 10 -21.18 -16.39 38.26
N TYR A 11 -20.58 -15.30 37.77
CA TYR A 11 -19.27 -15.37 37.10
C TYR A 11 -18.16 -15.79 38.06
N LYS A 12 -18.16 -15.24 39.27
CA LYS A 12 -17.15 -15.53 40.28
C LYS A 12 -17.21 -16.98 40.77
N ASP A 13 -18.39 -17.44 41.19
CA ASP A 13 -18.53 -18.71 41.90
C ASP A 13 -18.62 -19.91 40.96
N ARG A 14 -19.20 -19.76 39.75
CA ARG A 14 -19.37 -20.89 38.82
C ARG A 14 -18.31 -20.97 37.72
N LEU A 15 -17.76 -19.84 37.31
CA LEU A 15 -16.80 -19.78 36.21
C LEU A 15 -15.39 -19.40 36.69
N GLY A 16 -15.21 -19.11 37.99
CA GLY A 16 -13.92 -18.72 38.55
C GLY A 16 -13.38 -17.43 37.95
N PHE A 17 -14.26 -16.57 37.42
CA PHE A 17 -13.90 -15.35 36.71
C PHE A 17 -14.57 -14.16 37.41
N ASP A 18 -13.80 -13.19 37.92
CA ASP A 18 -14.35 -11.96 38.49
C ASP A 18 -14.26 -10.82 37.45
N PRO A 19 -15.39 -10.38 36.87
CA PRO A 19 -15.38 -9.31 35.87
C PRO A 19 -14.84 -7.97 36.40
N ALA A 20 -14.87 -7.74 37.72
CA ALA A 20 -14.33 -6.53 38.32
C ALA A 20 -12.78 -6.52 38.33
N GLU A 21 -12.15 -7.69 38.38
CA GLU A 21 -10.69 -7.82 38.28
C GLU A 21 -10.21 -7.61 36.83
N ALA A 22 -10.99 -8.09 35.85
CA ALA A 22 -10.68 -7.91 34.43
C ALA A 22 -10.73 -6.43 33.97
N LEU A 23 -11.54 -5.59 34.61
CA LEU A 23 -11.59 -4.15 34.35
C LEU A 23 -10.43 -3.38 34.98
N ASN A 24 -9.74 -3.95 35.97
CA ASN A 24 -8.60 -3.33 36.65
C ASN A 24 -7.27 -3.59 35.91
N ASP A 25 -7.21 -4.63 35.06
CA ASP A 25 -6.04 -4.95 34.25
C ASP A 25 -6.12 -4.34 32.83
N GLY A 26 -6.10 -3.00 32.76
CA GLY A 26 -5.96 -2.29 31.49
C GLY A 26 -4.62 -2.59 30.77
N SER A 27 -3.64 -3.13 31.49
CA SER A 27 -2.29 -3.38 30.98
C SER A 27 -2.20 -4.54 29.99
N THR A 28 -3.00 -5.60 30.18
CA THR A 28 -3.03 -6.75 29.27
C THR A 28 -3.84 -6.46 28.01
N PHE A 29 -4.94 -5.70 28.14
CA PHE A 29 -5.71 -5.23 27.00
C PHE A 29 -4.89 -4.31 26.09
N ASP A 30 -4.20 -3.31 26.65
CA ASP A 30 -3.36 -2.39 25.86
C ASP A 30 -2.18 -3.10 25.17
N LYS A 31 -1.52 -4.06 25.84
CA LYS A 31 -0.46 -4.89 25.21
C LYS A 31 -0.99 -5.72 24.04
N SER A 32 -2.18 -6.30 24.19
CA SER A 32 -2.80 -7.10 23.13
C SER A 32 -3.23 -6.25 21.93
N LYS A 33 -3.74 -5.04 22.19
CA LYS A 33 -4.11 -4.06 21.17
C LYS A 33 -2.89 -3.55 20.42
N GLN A 34 -1.82 -3.20 21.13
CA GLN A 34 -0.56 -2.79 20.53
C GLN A 34 0.03 -3.89 19.64
N GLY A 35 0.04 -5.14 20.10
CA GLY A 35 0.49 -6.28 19.29
C GLY A 35 -0.35 -6.49 18.03
N TYR A 36 -1.67 -6.29 18.09
CA TYR A 36 -2.55 -6.35 16.92
C TYR A 36 -2.24 -5.23 15.91
N GLU A 37 -2.07 -3.99 16.38
CA GLU A 37 -1.72 -2.83 15.54
C GLU A 37 -0.35 -3.01 14.87
N GLU A 38 0.65 -3.50 15.59
CA GLU A 38 1.98 -3.80 15.05
C GLU A 38 1.93 -4.90 13.98
N ASN A 39 1.18 -5.98 14.24
CA ASN A 39 1.00 -7.04 13.26
C ASN A 39 0.28 -6.52 12.00
N LEU A 40 -0.76 -5.71 12.17
CA LEU A 40 -1.48 -5.08 11.06
C LEU A 40 -0.55 -4.19 10.22
N SER A 41 0.31 -3.41 10.86
CA SER A 41 1.32 -2.59 10.16
C SER A 41 2.31 -3.46 9.40
N LYS A 42 2.85 -4.52 10.01
CA LYS A 42 3.78 -5.44 9.34
C LYS A 42 3.16 -6.10 8.12
N PHE A 43 1.92 -6.59 8.24
CA PHE A 43 1.19 -7.17 7.11
C PHE A 43 0.95 -6.16 5.99
N LYS A 44 0.70 -4.89 6.33
CA LYS A 44 0.58 -3.81 5.34
C LYS A 44 1.91 -3.57 4.62
N ASP A 45 3.01 -3.44 5.37
CA ASP A 45 4.35 -3.18 4.82
C ASP A 45 4.82 -4.33 3.91
N GLU A 46 4.55 -5.58 4.32
CA GLU A 46 4.87 -6.77 3.52
C GLU A 46 4.08 -6.79 2.21
N ARG A 47 2.78 -6.47 2.27
CA ARG A 47 1.93 -6.38 1.07
C ARG A 47 2.41 -5.29 0.12
N ASP A 48 2.76 -4.11 0.65
CA ASP A 48 3.26 -2.99 -0.15
C ASP A 48 4.61 -3.34 -0.79
N ALA A 49 5.49 -4.04 -0.07
CA ALA A 49 6.76 -4.52 -0.61
C ALA A 49 6.57 -5.56 -1.74
N ILE A 50 5.65 -6.52 -1.56
CA ILE A 50 5.30 -7.51 -2.60
C ILE A 50 4.71 -6.81 -3.83
N GLN A 51 3.83 -5.83 -3.63
CA GLN A 51 3.23 -5.06 -4.72
C GLN A 51 4.30 -4.28 -5.48
N LYS A 52 5.19 -3.55 -4.78
CA LYS A 52 6.31 -2.83 -5.39
C LYS A 52 7.18 -3.78 -6.22
N LYS A 53 7.56 -4.93 -5.66
CA LYS A 53 8.41 -5.93 -6.35
C LYS A 53 7.72 -6.48 -7.60
N THR A 54 6.45 -6.81 -7.49
CA THR A 54 5.66 -7.36 -8.59
C THR A 54 5.51 -6.35 -9.72
N PHE A 55 5.16 -5.12 -9.39
CA PHE A 55 5.00 -4.06 -10.38
C PHE A 55 6.36 -3.69 -11.02
N THR A 56 7.43 -3.60 -10.24
CA THR A 56 8.79 -3.34 -10.76
C THR A 56 9.23 -4.41 -11.77
N LYS A 57 8.96 -5.70 -11.49
CA LYS A 57 9.22 -6.78 -12.45
C LYS A 57 8.38 -6.64 -13.71
N TRP A 58 7.10 -6.30 -13.57
CA TRP A 58 6.20 -6.11 -14.71
C TRP A 58 6.63 -4.93 -15.59
N VAL A 59 6.99 -3.80 -15.00
CA VAL A 59 7.53 -2.62 -15.71
C VAL A 59 8.80 -3.01 -16.47
N ASN A 60 9.75 -3.67 -15.82
CA ASN A 60 11.00 -4.09 -16.44
C ASN A 60 10.80 -5.10 -17.59
N LYS A 61 9.81 -6.00 -17.49
CA LYS A 61 9.46 -6.92 -18.58
C LYS A 61 9.13 -6.17 -19.87
N HIS A 62 8.44 -5.04 -19.76
CA HIS A 62 8.07 -4.22 -20.92
C HIS A 62 9.19 -3.26 -21.34
N LEU A 63 9.81 -2.56 -20.39
CA LEU A 63 10.89 -1.61 -20.68
C LEU A 63 12.12 -2.25 -21.33
N LYS A 64 12.34 -3.55 -21.13
CA LYS A 64 13.38 -4.31 -21.85
C LYS A 64 13.24 -4.19 -23.37
N LYS A 65 12.01 -4.08 -23.91
CA LYS A 65 11.76 -3.90 -25.35
C LYS A 65 12.21 -2.52 -25.87
N ALA A 66 12.33 -1.53 -24.98
CA ALA A 66 12.83 -0.18 -25.27
C ALA A 66 14.27 0.04 -24.75
N ASN A 67 14.99 -1.04 -24.41
CA ASN A 67 16.33 -1.01 -23.82
C ASN A 67 16.44 -0.11 -22.57
N ARG A 68 15.42 -0.13 -21.72
CA ARG A 68 15.34 0.63 -20.46
C ARG A 68 15.18 -0.29 -19.25
N HIS A 69 15.57 0.21 -18.09
CA HIS A 69 15.51 -0.53 -16.82
C HIS A 69 15.14 0.41 -15.66
N VAL A 70 14.43 -0.13 -14.68
CA VAL A 70 14.04 0.51 -13.42
C VAL A 70 14.56 -0.33 -12.26
N GLY A 71 15.41 0.28 -11.42
CA GLY A 71 15.91 -0.29 -10.17
C GLY A 71 15.04 0.09 -8.98
N ASP A 72 14.73 1.39 -8.83
CA ASP A 72 13.75 1.87 -7.85
C ASP A 72 12.57 2.54 -8.55
N LEU A 73 11.42 1.85 -8.49
CA LEU A 73 10.16 2.32 -9.05
C LEU A 73 9.81 3.77 -8.67
N PHE A 74 10.07 4.18 -7.42
CA PHE A 74 9.66 5.50 -6.94
C PHE A 74 10.60 6.61 -7.36
N LEU A 75 11.84 6.29 -7.73
CA LEU A 75 12.84 7.27 -8.18
C LEU A 75 12.87 7.33 -9.71
N ASP A 76 12.92 6.17 -10.35
CA ASP A 76 13.19 6.05 -11.79
C ASP A 76 11.99 6.40 -12.67
N LEU A 77 10.78 6.56 -12.09
CA LEU A 77 9.59 7.03 -12.80
C LEU A 77 9.36 8.55 -12.63
N GLN A 78 10.08 9.24 -11.73
CA GLN A 78 9.76 10.63 -11.37
C GLN A 78 9.96 11.63 -12.52
N ASP A 79 10.91 11.36 -13.41
CA ASP A 79 11.20 12.22 -14.55
C ASP A 79 10.23 12.06 -15.73
N GLY A 80 9.33 11.08 -15.65
CA GLY A 80 8.33 10.74 -16.67
C GLY A 80 8.86 9.97 -17.88
N LEU A 81 10.17 9.86 -18.10
CA LEU A 81 10.72 9.26 -19.32
C LEU A 81 10.51 7.74 -19.39
N ASN A 82 10.66 7.05 -18.26
CA ASN A 82 10.36 5.63 -18.17
C ASN A 82 8.86 5.36 -18.30
N LEU A 83 8.03 6.24 -17.76
CA LEU A 83 6.58 6.14 -17.88
C LEU A 83 6.12 6.29 -19.33
N ILE A 84 6.64 7.29 -20.05
CA ILE A 84 6.37 7.45 -21.49
C ILE A 84 6.80 6.20 -22.27
N SER A 85 8.03 5.73 -22.04
CA SER A 85 8.56 4.53 -22.74
C SER A 85 7.72 3.29 -22.48
N LEU A 86 7.21 3.13 -21.26
CA LEU A 86 6.31 2.04 -20.90
C LEU A 86 4.98 2.14 -21.67
N LEU A 87 4.39 3.33 -21.75
CA LEU A 87 3.14 3.56 -22.49
C LEU A 87 3.30 3.32 -23.99
N GLU A 88 4.42 3.73 -24.59
CA GLU A 88 4.71 3.44 -26.00
C GLU A 88 4.80 1.93 -26.25
N VAL A 89 5.52 1.20 -25.38
CA VAL A 89 5.64 -0.27 -25.52
C VAL A 89 4.30 -0.98 -25.35
N LEU A 90 3.42 -0.50 -24.46
CA LEU A 90 2.12 -1.11 -24.19
C LEU A 90 1.10 -0.81 -25.28
N SER A 91 1.10 0.42 -25.80
CA SER A 91 0.12 0.87 -26.81
C SER A 91 0.57 0.64 -28.25
N GLY A 92 1.88 0.54 -28.49
CA GLY A 92 2.45 0.55 -29.83
C GLY A 92 2.47 1.94 -30.50
N GLU A 93 2.09 2.99 -29.77
CA GLU A 93 2.06 4.37 -30.27
C GLU A 93 3.30 5.14 -29.82
N HIS A 94 3.72 6.12 -30.62
CA HIS A 94 4.85 7.00 -30.28
C HIS A 94 4.35 8.22 -29.52
N LEU A 95 5.00 8.55 -28.39
CA LEU A 95 4.62 9.67 -27.53
C LEU A 95 5.68 10.78 -27.57
N PRO A 96 5.29 12.06 -27.48
CA PRO A 96 6.24 13.16 -27.38
C PRO A 96 7.03 13.12 -26.06
N ARG A 97 8.27 13.65 -26.10
CA ARG A 97 9.21 13.66 -24.97
C ARG A 97 9.95 14.99 -24.92
N GLU A 98 9.93 15.65 -23.77
CA GLU A 98 10.74 16.83 -23.50
C GLU A 98 12.17 16.43 -23.15
N ARG A 99 13.12 17.13 -23.75
CA ARG A 99 14.55 16.93 -23.52
C ARG A 99 15.04 17.99 -22.55
N GLY A 100 15.47 17.56 -21.37
CA GLY A 100 16.10 18.46 -20.41
C GLY A 100 16.19 17.85 -19.02
N LYS A 101 16.99 18.47 -18.16
CA LYS A 101 17.22 18.00 -16.78
C LYS A 101 16.54 18.87 -15.72
N MET A 102 15.98 20.02 -16.10
CA MET A 102 15.24 20.86 -15.16
C MET A 102 13.92 20.22 -14.78
N ARG A 103 13.45 20.52 -13.56
CA ARG A 103 12.15 20.07 -13.04
C ARG A 103 10.98 20.38 -13.99
N PHE A 104 11.04 21.49 -14.72
CA PHE A 104 10.04 21.82 -15.72
C PHE A 104 9.86 20.71 -16.78
N HIS A 105 10.96 20.19 -17.35
CA HIS A 105 10.90 19.13 -18.35
C HIS A 105 10.40 17.80 -17.76
N MET A 106 10.80 17.50 -16.52
CA MET A 106 10.34 16.30 -15.81
C MET A 106 8.81 16.33 -15.61
N LEU A 107 8.28 17.46 -15.12
CA LEU A 107 6.84 17.65 -14.95
C LEU A 107 6.10 17.57 -16.29
N GLN A 108 6.66 18.15 -17.35
CA GLN A 108 6.05 18.08 -18.68
C GLN A 108 6.01 16.64 -19.22
N ASN A 109 7.07 15.84 -19.02
CA ASN A 109 7.09 14.43 -19.39
C ASN A 109 6.04 13.61 -18.63
N VAL A 110 5.90 13.83 -17.32
CA VAL A 110 4.85 13.18 -16.53
C VAL A 110 3.47 13.61 -17.03
N GLN A 111 3.26 14.90 -17.25
CA GLN A 111 1.99 15.43 -17.73
C GLN A 111 1.58 14.82 -19.07
N MET A 112 2.50 14.71 -20.04
CA MET A 112 2.23 14.07 -21.34
C MET A 112 1.79 12.61 -21.19
N ALA A 113 2.42 11.85 -20.28
CA ALA A 113 2.00 10.48 -19.99
C ALA A 113 0.59 10.41 -19.39
N LEU A 114 0.26 11.31 -18.45
CA LEU A 114 -1.07 11.38 -17.84
C LEU A 114 -2.15 11.80 -18.85
N ASP A 115 -1.85 12.75 -19.74
CA ASP A 115 -2.76 13.19 -20.78
C ASP A 115 -3.03 12.09 -21.80
N PHE A 116 -2.02 11.30 -22.15
CA PHE A 116 -2.20 10.11 -22.97
C PHE A 116 -3.18 9.11 -22.32
N LEU A 117 -3.02 8.83 -21.02
CA LEU A 117 -3.93 7.93 -20.29
C LEU A 117 -5.37 8.47 -20.27
N ARG A 118 -5.56 9.77 -20.03
CA ARG A 118 -6.88 10.43 -20.10
C ARG A 118 -7.48 10.35 -21.50
N TYR A 119 -6.67 10.56 -22.53
CA TYR A 119 -7.09 10.44 -23.93
C TYR A 119 -7.57 9.02 -24.24
N LYS A 120 -6.86 8.00 -23.76
CA LYS A 120 -7.27 6.58 -23.83
C LYS A 120 -8.43 6.20 -22.89
N LYS A 121 -9.05 7.17 -22.21
CA LYS A 121 -10.18 6.99 -21.27
C LYS A 121 -9.85 6.10 -20.06
N ILE A 122 -8.58 6.06 -19.67
CA ILE A 122 -8.14 5.41 -18.44
C ILE A 122 -8.38 6.37 -17.29
N LYS A 123 -9.12 5.93 -16.27
CA LYS A 123 -9.33 6.70 -15.05
C LYS A 123 -8.05 6.66 -14.21
N LEU A 124 -7.56 7.84 -13.87
CA LEU A 124 -6.43 8.07 -12.98
C LEU A 124 -6.91 8.32 -11.57
#